data_AF-A0A2H9YPJ0-F1
#
_entry.id   AF-A0A2H9YPJ0-F1
#
_cell.length_a   1.000
_cell.length_b   1.000
_cell.length_c   1.000
_cell.angle_alpha   90.00
_cell.angle_beta   90.00
_cell.angle_gamma   90.00
#
_symmetry.space_group_name_H-M   'P 1'
#
loop_
_entity.id
_entity.type
_entity.pdbx_description
1 polymer ?
#
loop_
_entity_poly.entity_id
_entity_poly.type
_entity_poly.pdbx_seq_one_letter_code
_entity_poly.pdbx_strand_id
1 'polypeptide(L)'
;MNLNDRFKKFADSEYESIDDIQDIKFIGRKADYFAFERSWILEVKVLEKDRQSTINDFTNDQVDKDQDFPEFFGTVHIEELIQKHKDPNFIRNKLCDYASRNLRSLLSSADKQISETKKAIGKDDCTGILVLLNERNDFHDQDFIYQEISPLLHRKDEQGNIQRKHIQGVWYIHEYKENNKRNVFSSFLMGPTANIESVKSLGNFLHMDWISYNGYAFIPSDLK
;
A
#
# COMPACT_ATOMS: atom_id res chain seq x y z
N MET A 1 21.08 -1.21 0.48
CA MET A 1 19.96 -2.07 0.93
C MET A 1 18.68 -1.48 0.37
N ASN A 2 17.84 -2.29 -0.27
CA ASN A 2 16.57 -1.85 -0.84
C ASN A 2 15.55 -1.56 0.29
N LEU A 3 14.38 -0.99 -0.01
CA LEU A 3 13.38 -0.64 1.01
C LEU A 3 12.87 -1.89 1.75
N ASN A 4 12.59 -2.96 1.02
CA ASN A 4 12.06 -4.20 1.57
C ASN A 4 13.01 -4.84 2.59
N ASP A 5 14.29 -5.00 2.24
CA ASP A 5 15.32 -5.56 3.12
C ASP A 5 15.52 -4.70 4.38
N ARG A 6 15.41 -3.38 4.23
CA ARG A 6 15.46 -2.44 5.37
C ARG A 6 14.27 -2.57 6.28
N PHE A 7 13.07 -2.63 5.69
CA PHE A 7 11.86 -2.82 6.46
C PHE A 7 11.89 -4.15 7.20
N LYS A 8 12.32 -5.24 6.55
CA LYS A 8 12.47 -6.55 7.20
C LYS A 8 13.40 -6.48 8.41
N LYS A 9 14.59 -5.91 8.28
CA LYS A 9 15.53 -5.78 9.42
C LYS A 9 14.98 -4.93 10.57
N PHE A 10 14.19 -3.91 10.25
CA PHE A 10 13.48 -3.10 11.23
C PHE A 10 12.38 -3.91 11.93
N ALA A 11 11.52 -4.56 11.15
CA ALA A 11 10.41 -5.32 11.68
C ALA A 11 10.89 -6.52 12.51
N ASP A 12 11.96 -7.20 12.10
CA ASP A 12 12.59 -8.29 12.85
C ASP A 12 13.20 -7.79 14.20
N SER A 13 13.48 -6.49 14.37
CA SER A 13 13.99 -5.92 15.64
C SER A 13 12.89 -5.39 16.56
N GLU A 14 11.80 -4.86 16.01
CA GLU A 14 10.72 -4.23 16.78
C GLU A 14 9.51 -5.13 17.00
N TYR A 15 9.25 -6.06 16.08
CA TYR A 15 8.01 -6.82 16.00
C TYR A 15 8.29 -8.33 16.01
N GLU A 16 7.25 -9.10 16.31
CA GLU A 16 7.34 -10.56 16.34
C GLU A 16 7.09 -11.12 14.94
N SER A 17 8.13 -11.69 14.32
CA SER A 17 8.03 -12.41 13.05
C SER A 17 7.18 -13.67 13.22
N ILE A 18 6.13 -13.79 12.40
CA ILE A 18 5.22 -14.94 12.40
C ILE A 18 5.92 -16.20 11.84
N ASP A 19 7.03 -16.04 11.13
CA ASP A 19 7.86 -17.16 10.68
C ASP A 19 8.59 -17.88 11.81
N ASP A 20 8.86 -17.19 12.92
CA ASP A 20 9.64 -17.73 14.03
C ASP A 20 8.75 -18.37 15.14
N ILE A 21 7.43 -18.25 15.01
CA ILE A 21 6.45 -18.76 15.97
C ILE A 21 6.30 -20.28 15.82
N GLN A 22 6.58 -21.01 16.90
CA GLN A 22 6.53 -22.48 16.92
C GLN A 22 5.30 -23.06 17.62
N ASP A 23 4.63 -22.27 18.47
CA ASP A 23 3.49 -22.69 19.31
C ASP A 23 2.14 -22.58 18.59
N ILE A 24 2.09 -21.94 17.42
CA ILE A 24 0.87 -21.75 16.63
C ILE A 24 0.98 -22.48 15.30
N LYS A 25 -0.03 -23.29 14.99
CA LYS A 25 -0.12 -23.99 13.70
C LYS A 25 -0.90 -23.16 12.69
N PHE A 26 -0.18 -22.56 11.74
CA PHE A 26 -0.79 -21.89 10.60
C PHE A 26 -1.13 -22.90 9.49
N ILE A 27 -2.39 -22.91 9.05
CA ILE A 27 -2.86 -23.73 7.92
C ILE A 27 -3.16 -22.79 6.77
N GLY A 28 -2.21 -22.61 5.85
CA GLY A 28 -2.37 -21.70 4.69
C GLY A 28 -1.36 -20.56 4.68
N ARG A 29 -1.73 -19.45 4.04
CA ARG A 29 -0.86 -18.28 3.93
C ARG A 29 -1.09 -17.40 5.16
N LYS A 30 -0.01 -17.10 5.87
CA LYS A 30 -0.02 -16.25 7.06
C LYS A 30 0.47 -14.84 6.73
N ALA A 31 0.20 -13.92 7.65
CA ALA A 31 0.80 -12.60 7.66
C ALA A 31 2.26 -12.66 8.13
N ASP A 32 2.97 -11.54 8.02
CA ASP A 32 4.41 -11.51 8.25
C ASP A 32 4.75 -11.24 9.73
N TYR A 33 4.06 -10.32 10.41
CA TYR A 33 4.40 -9.90 11.78
C TYR A 33 3.19 -9.72 12.70
N PHE A 34 3.43 -9.90 13.99
CA PHE A 34 2.60 -9.37 15.06
C PHE A 34 3.25 -8.14 15.69
N ALA A 35 2.44 -7.12 15.98
CA ALA A 35 2.84 -5.91 16.69
C ALA A 35 1.96 -5.67 17.92
N PHE A 36 2.45 -4.87 18.87
CA PHE A 36 1.74 -4.45 20.08
C PHE A 36 1.09 -5.61 20.84
N GLU A 37 1.90 -6.55 21.35
CA GLU A 37 1.44 -7.73 22.09
C GLU A 37 0.44 -8.61 21.30
N ARG A 38 0.70 -8.75 19.99
CA ARG A 38 -0.17 -9.46 19.03
C ARG A 38 -1.59 -8.89 18.93
N SER A 39 -1.81 -7.65 19.36
CA SER A 39 -3.07 -6.95 19.10
C SER A 39 -3.18 -6.49 17.66
N TRP A 40 -2.05 -6.32 16.95
CA TRP A 40 -1.98 -5.94 15.54
C TRP A 40 -1.31 -7.04 14.71
N ILE A 41 -1.81 -7.22 13.49
CA ILE A 41 -1.29 -8.15 12.49
C ILE A 41 -0.81 -7.32 11.31
N LEU A 42 0.46 -7.44 10.93
CA LEU A 42 1.06 -6.71 9.83
C LEU A 42 1.34 -7.66 8.66
N GLU A 43 0.75 -7.36 7.50
CA GLU A 43 1.09 -8.00 6.22
C GLU A 43 1.89 -7.01 5.37
N VAL A 44 3.05 -7.41 4.88
CA VAL A 44 3.96 -6.59 4.09
C VAL A 44 3.83 -6.90 2.61
N LYS A 45 3.54 -5.89 1.80
CA LYS A 45 3.55 -5.97 0.34
C LYS A 45 4.45 -4.90 -0.26
N VAL A 46 5.20 -5.28 -1.29
CA VAL A 46 6.03 -4.36 -2.06
C VAL A 46 5.33 -4.03 -3.37
N LEU A 47 5.22 -2.74 -3.68
CA LEU A 47 4.84 -2.29 -5.02
C LEU A 47 6.04 -2.51 -5.95
N GLU A 48 5.93 -3.49 -6.84
CA GLU A 48 7.01 -3.83 -7.78
C GLU A 48 7.37 -2.65 -8.70
N LYS A 49 8.69 -2.52 -8.96
CA LYS A 49 9.31 -1.44 -9.76
C LYS A 49 8.95 -1.44 -11.23
N ASP A 50 8.59 -2.60 -11.80
CA ASP A 50 8.65 -2.82 -13.25
C ASP A 50 7.39 -2.35 -14.00
N ARG A 51 6.91 -1.14 -13.67
CA ARG A 51 5.63 -0.60 -14.21
C ARG A 51 5.76 0.57 -15.16
N GLN A 52 6.92 1.22 -15.20
CA GLN A 52 7.13 2.27 -16.19
C GLN A 52 7.15 1.65 -17.61
N SER A 53 7.73 0.45 -17.75
CA SER A 53 7.66 -0.37 -18.96
C SER A 53 6.22 -0.77 -19.29
N THR A 54 5.48 -1.38 -18.36
CA THR A 54 4.11 -1.87 -18.64
C THR A 54 3.08 -0.77 -18.86
N ILE A 55 3.23 0.40 -18.21
CA ILE A 55 2.37 1.55 -18.48
C ILE A 55 2.78 2.19 -19.80
N ASN A 56 4.06 2.32 -20.13
CA ASN A 56 4.48 2.78 -21.45
C ASN A 56 3.94 1.85 -22.55
N ASP A 57 4.03 0.54 -22.35
CA ASP A 57 3.46 -0.45 -23.25
C ASP A 57 1.94 -0.28 -23.37
N PHE A 58 1.21 -0.16 -22.24
CA PHE A 58 -0.23 0.09 -22.25
C PHE A 58 -0.60 1.41 -22.96
N THR A 59 0.18 2.46 -22.72
CA THR A 59 -0.02 3.80 -23.27
C THR A 59 0.23 3.77 -24.78
N ASN A 60 1.31 3.14 -25.24
CA ASN A 60 1.58 2.90 -26.66
C ASN A 60 0.44 2.09 -27.31
N ASP A 61 -0.03 1.05 -26.62
CA ASP A 61 -1.18 0.23 -27.05
C ASP A 61 -2.50 1.02 -27.13
N GLN A 62 -2.63 2.14 -26.40
CA GLN A 62 -3.78 3.05 -26.48
C GLN A 62 -3.61 4.07 -27.60
N VAL A 63 -2.39 4.60 -27.84
CA VAL A 63 -2.09 5.51 -28.96
C VAL A 63 -2.51 4.88 -30.29
N ASP A 64 -2.23 3.59 -30.47
CA ASP A 64 -2.61 2.87 -31.70
C ASP A 64 -4.14 2.69 -31.87
N LYS A 65 -4.91 2.82 -30.77
CA LYS A 65 -6.35 2.50 -30.72
C LYS A 65 -7.23 3.74 -30.54
N ASP A 66 -6.66 4.87 -30.12
CA ASP A 66 -7.36 6.10 -29.78
C ASP A 66 -6.69 7.29 -30.46
N GLN A 67 -7.34 7.85 -31.49
CA GLN A 67 -6.81 8.96 -32.28
C GLN A 67 -6.77 10.29 -31.52
N ASP A 68 -7.53 10.39 -30.42
CA ASP A 68 -7.53 11.55 -29.54
C ASP A 68 -6.45 11.41 -28.43
N PHE A 69 -5.64 10.33 -28.46
CA PHE A 69 -4.52 10.14 -27.54
C PHE A 69 -3.38 11.11 -27.83
N PRO A 70 -2.80 11.79 -26.81
CA PRO A 70 -1.71 12.74 -27.04
C PRO A 70 -0.51 12.05 -27.67
N GLU A 71 0.09 12.64 -28.71
CA GLU A 71 1.41 12.22 -29.17
C GLU A 71 2.45 12.54 -28.10
N PHE A 72 3.31 11.57 -27.79
CA PHE A 72 4.43 11.77 -26.88
C PHE A 72 5.65 10.94 -27.28
N PHE A 73 6.84 11.40 -26.86
CA PHE A 73 8.10 10.71 -27.09
C PHE A 73 8.85 10.56 -25.76
N GLY A 74 9.22 9.32 -25.41
CA GLY A 74 9.97 9.01 -24.19
C GLY A 74 9.09 8.68 -22.97
N THR A 75 9.59 8.98 -21.77
CA THR A 75 8.87 8.76 -20.49
C THR A 75 7.97 9.97 -20.20
N VAL A 76 6.67 9.75 -20.00
CA VAL A 76 5.70 10.84 -19.76
C VAL A 76 5.07 10.73 -18.38
N HIS A 77 4.86 11.89 -17.76
CA HIS A 77 4.08 12.01 -16.54
C HIS A 77 2.59 11.72 -16.83
N ILE A 78 2.01 10.71 -16.17
CA ILE A 78 0.65 10.23 -16.47
C ILE A 78 -0.41 11.31 -16.31
N GLU A 79 -0.25 12.21 -15.33
CA GLU A 79 -1.18 13.33 -15.16
C GLU A 79 -1.16 14.28 -16.37
N GLU A 80 -0.02 14.45 -17.05
CA GLU A 80 0.02 15.23 -18.29
C GLU A 80 -0.69 14.52 -19.45
N LEU A 81 -0.57 13.19 -19.55
CA LEU A 81 -1.30 12.40 -20.55
C LEU A 81 -2.81 12.51 -20.33
N ILE A 82 -3.24 12.43 -19.07
CA ILE A 82 -4.63 12.59 -18.68
C ILE A 82 -5.16 13.97 -19.08
N GLN A 83 -4.42 15.03 -18.79
CA GLN A 83 -4.85 16.41 -19.07
C GLN A 83 -4.86 16.76 -20.56
N LYS A 84 -3.97 16.16 -21.35
CA LYS A 84 -3.86 16.41 -22.80
C LYS A 84 -4.88 15.61 -23.62
N HIS A 85 -5.54 14.60 -23.02
CA HIS A 85 -6.59 13.84 -23.70
C HIS A 85 -7.89 14.65 -23.81
N LYS A 86 -8.63 14.46 -24.90
CA LYS A 86 -9.91 15.16 -25.15
C LYS A 86 -11.02 14.77 -24.17
N ASP A 87 -10.95 13.56 -23.64
CA ASP A 87 -11.73 13.09 -22.49
C ASP A 87 -10.79 12.64 -21.35
N PRO A 88 -10.35 13.57 -20.47
CA PRO A 88 -9.44 13.27 -19.37
C PRO A 88 -9.97 12.21 -18.41
N ASN A 89 -11.29 12.16 -18.20
CA ASN A 89 -11.89 11.21 -17.27
C ASN A 89 -11.86 9.78 -17.82
N PHE A 90 -12.13 9.62 -19.11
CA PHE A 90 -12.04 8.32 -19.77
C PHE A 90 -10.63 7.73 -19.68
N ILE A 91 -9.61 8.53 -20.02
CA ILE A 91 -8.23 8.04 -20.01
C ILE A 91 -7.69 7.83 -18.60
N ARG A 92 -8.08 8.71 -17.66
CA ARG A 92 -7.83 8.51 -16.23
C ARG A 92 -8.40 7.18 -15.77
N ASN A 93 -9.67 6.89 -16.06
CA ASN A 93 -10.30 5.63 -15.67
C ASN A 93 -9.58 4.42 -16.27
N LYS A 94 -9.16 4.46 -17.53
CA LYS A 94 -8.39 3.38 -18.15
C LYS A 94 -7.02 3.16 -17.51
N LEU A 95 -6.27 4.22 -17.27
CA LEU A 95 -4.94 4.17 -16.65
C LEU A 95 -5.04 3.74 -15.18
N CYS A 96 -5.99 4.29 -14.44
CA CYS A 96 -6.32 3.89 -13.06
C CYS A 96 -6.81 2.45 -13.00
N ASP A 97 -7.64 1.97 -13.92
CA ASP A 97 -8.06 0.57 -13.95
C ASP A 97 -6.90 -0.37 -14.18
N TYR A 98 -5.98 -0.02 -15.09
CA TYR A 98 -4.78 -0.81 -15.34
C TYR A 98 -3.85 -0.83 -14.11
N ALA A 99 -3.57 0.35 -13.54
CA ALA A 99 -2.74 0.51 -12.35
C ALA A 99 -3.34 -0.15 -11.09
N SER A 100 -4.66 -0.06 -10.92
CA SER A 100 -5.38 -0.59 -9.75
C SER A 100 -5.52 -2.10 -9.77
N ARG A 101 -5.39 -2.79 -10.92
CA ARG A 101 -5.45 -4.28 -10.97
C ARG A 101 -4.47 -4.94 -10.02
N ASN A 102 -3.24 -4.44 -9.96
CA ASN A 102 -2.26 -5.00 -9.06
C ASN A 102 -2.58 -4.64 -7.60
N LEU A 103 -2.96 -3.39 -7.31
CA LEU A 103 -3.41 -2.99 -5.97
C LEU A 103 -4.57 -3.87 -5.48
N ARG A 104 -5.55 -4.17 -6.35
CA ARG A 104 -6.67 -5.09 -6.07
C ARG A 104 -6.19 -6.49 -5.69
N SER A 105 -5.21 -7.02 -6.42
CA SER A 105 -4.62 -8.33 -6.14
C SER A 105 -3.88 -8.33 -4.80
N LEU A 106 -3.04 -7.31 -4.55
CA LEU A 106 -2.31 -7.14 -3.30
C LEU A 106 -3.24 -7.03 -2.10
N LEU A 107 -4.24 -6.14 -2.17
CA LEU A 107 -5.28 -5.99 -1.15
C LEU A 107 -6.05 -7.30 -0.94
N SER A 108 -6.39 -8.03 -2.01
CA SER A 108 -7.08 -9.31 -1.87
C SER A 108 -6.22 -10.39 -1.22
N SER A 109 -4.92 -10.44 -1.50
CA SER A 109 -4.01 -11.41 -0.88
C SER A 109 -3.81 -11.06 0.60
N ALA A 110 -3.58 -9.77 0.89
CA ALA A 110 -3.34 -9.30 2.25
C ALA A 110 -4.55 -9.53 3.15
N ASP A 111 -5.76 -9.21 2.69
CA ASP A 111 -6.99 -9.46 3.45
C ASP A 111 -7.16 -10.95 3.80
N LYS A 112 -6.85 -11.84 2.86
CA LYS A 112 -6.88 -13.30 3.09
C LYS A 112 -5.84 -13.74 4.11
N GLN A 113 -4.59 -13.30 3.99
CA GLN A 113 -3.51 -13.65 4.91
C GLN A 113 -3.79 -13.17 6.33
N ILE A 114 -4.29 -11.93 6.48
CA ILE A 114 -4.72 -11.40 7.77
C ILE A 114 -5.88 -12.24 8.33
N SER A 115 -6.90 -12.55 7.52
CA SER A 115 -8.03 -13.38 7.92
C SER A 115 -7.61 -14.77 8.40
N GLU A 116 -6.74 -15.44 7.65
CA GLU A 116 -6.19 -16.77 8.01
C GLU A 116 -5.36 -16.70 9.29
N THR A 117 -4.58 -15.63 9.48
CA THR A 117 -3.78 -15.39 10.69
C THR A 117 -4.67 -15.19 11.91
N LYS A 118 -5.73 -14.35 11.82
CA LYS A 118 -6.72 -14.16 12.90
C LYS A 118 -7.35 -15.48 13.35
N LYS A 119 -7.74 -16.31 12.38
CA LYS A 119 -8.31 -17.64 12.64
C LYS A 119 -7.31 -18.57 13.35
N ALA A 120 -6.05 -18.58 12.91
CA ALA A 120 -5.02 -19.44 13.48
C ALA A 120 -4.72 -19.13 14.95
N ILE A 121 -4.81 -17.86 15.35
CA ILE A 121 -4.58 -17.43 16.73
C ILE A 121 -5.86 -17.38 17.58
N GLY A 122 -7.03 -17.64 17.00
CA GLY A 122 -8.32 -17.59 17.69
C GLY A 122 -8.71 -16.19 18.18
N LYS A 123 -8.16 -15.12 17.58
CA LYS A 123 -8.43 -13.72 17.94
C LYS A 123 -8.95 -12.96 16.72
N ASP A 124 -10.27 -12.80 16.66
CA ASP A 124 -10.92 -12.05 15.58
C ASP A 124 -10.83 -10.53 15.76
N ASP A 125 -10.56 -10.06 16.99
CA ASP A 125 -10.53 -8.67 17.40
C ASP A 125 -9.20 -7.95 17.12
N CYS A 126 -8.14 -8.68 16.71
CA CYS A 126 -6.87 -8.08 16.33
C CYS A 126 -7.03 -7.08 15.17
N THR A 127 -6.27 -5.99 15.18
CA THR A 127 -6.26 -5.00 14.10
C THR A 127 -5.40 -5.49 12.94
N GLY A 128 -5.99 -5.64 11.74
CA GLY A 128 -5.24 -6.04 10.55
C GLY A 128 -4.71 -4.85 9.75
N ILE A 129 -3.40 -4.78 9.55
CA ILE A 129 -2.73 -3.70 8.83
C ILE A 129 -2.02 -4.26 7.60
N LEU A 130 -2.24 -3.60 6.46
CA LEU A 130 -1.42 -3.79 5.27
C LEU A 130 -0.27 -2.77 5.31
N VAL A 131 0.96 -3.24 5.40
CA VAL A 131 2.16 -2.43 5.16
C VAL A 131 2.46 -2.45 3.67
N LEU A 132 2.41 -1.29 3.03
CA LEU A 132 2.65 -1.14 1.60
C LEU A 132 3.94 -0.36 1.36
N LEU A 133 4.95 -1.07 0.86
CA LEU A 133 6.29 -0.53 0.59
C LEU A 133 6.40 -0.13 -0.88
N ASN A 134 6.75 1.13 -1.15
CA ASN A 134 7.00 1.62 -2.50
C ASN A 134 8.40 2.20 -2.65
N GLU A 135 9.27 1.51 -3.39
CA GLU A 135 10.61 1.99 -3.70
C GLU A 135 10.70 2.45 -5.17
N ARG A 136 10.95 3.75 -5.39
CA ARG A 136 11.16 4.36 -6.72
C ARG A 136 10.03 4.15 -7.74
N ASN A 137 8.78 4.25 -7.30
CA ASN A 137 7.67 4.41 -8.23
C ASN A 137 7.01 5.77 -8.02
N ASP A 138 7.47 6.76 -8.79
CA ASP A 138 6.97 8.15 -8.75
C ASP A 138 5.49 8.24 -9.13
N PHE A 139 4.96 7.23 -9.83
CA PHE A 139 3.54 7.15 -10.20
C PHE A 139 2.65 6.75 -9.02
N HIS A 140 3.19 6.04 -8.04
CA HIS A 140 2.49 5.71 -6.80
C HIS A 140 2.82 6.76 -5.74
N ASP A 141 2.66 8.04 -6.05
CA ASP A 141 2.75 9.07 -5.03
C ASP A 141 1.62 8.91 -3.97
N GLN A 142 1.69 9.72 -2.91
CA GLN A 142 0.73 9.61 -1.81
C GLN A 142 -0.72 9.86 -2.27
N ASP A 143 -0.92 10.82 -3.17
CA ASP A 143 -2.25 11.21 -3.63
C ASP A 143 -2.87 10.13 -4.50
N PHE A 144 -2.09 9.55 -5.43
CA PHE A 144 -2.50 8.41 -6.23
C PHE A 144 -2.87 7.21 -5.35
N ILE A 145 -2.01 6.85 -4.39
CA ILE A 145 -2.26 5.72 -3.49
C ILE A 145 -3.52 5.94 -2.66
N TYR A 146 -3.72 7.15 -2.14
CA TYR A 146 -4.94 7.48 -1.41
C TYR A 146 -6.19 7.39 -2.28
N GLN A 147 -6.14 7.97 -3.49
CA GLN A 147 -7.26 7.97 -4.44
C GLN A 147 -7.64 6.56 -4.91
N GLU A 148 -6.67 5.65 -5.05
CA GLU A 148 -6.93 4.30 -5.54
C GLU A 148 -7.24 3.29 -4.43
N ILE A 149 -6.53 3.35 -3.29
CA ILE A 149 -6.77 2.40 -2.20
C ILE A 149 -8.09 2.69 -1.49
N SER A 150 -8.45 3.97 -1.32
CA SER A 150 -9.66 4.34 -0.56
C SER A 150 -10.94 3.72 -1.15
N PRO A 151 -11.24 3.83 -2.46
CA PRO A 151 -12.40 3.17 -3.06
C PRO A 151 -12.34 1.64 -2.98
N LEU A 152 -11.13 1.06 -3.06
CA LEU A 152 -10.95 -0.39 -2.98
C LEU A 152 -11.24 -0.95 -1.59
N LEU A 153 -10.84 -0.23 -0.53
CA LEU A 153 -11.17 -0.59 0.85
C LEU A 153 -12.66 -0.44 1.15
N HIS A 154 -13.33 0.54 0.53
CA HIS A 154 -14.77 0.78 0.70
C HIS A 154 -15.66 -0.11 -0.18
N ARG A 155 -15.07 -0.89 -1.09
CA ARG A 155 -15.83 -1.75 -2.00
C ARG A 155 -16.65 -2.78 -1.22
N LYS A 156 -17.92 -2.91 -1.59
CA LYS A 156 -18.87 -3.86 -1.02
C LYS A 156 -19.09 -5.07 -1.94
N ASP A 157 -19.42 -6.22 -1.36
CA ASP A 157 -19.93 -7.39 -2.09
C ASP A 157 -21.42 -7.22 -2.44
N GLU A 158 -21.99 -8.21 -3.11
CA GLU A 158 -23.42 -8.22 -3.50
C GLU A 158 -24.36 -8.18 -2.29
N GLN A 159 -23.91 -8.63 -1.12
CA GLN A 159 -24.66 -8.58 0.13
C GLN A 159 -24.45 -7.25 0.90
N GLY A 160 -23.64 -6.33 0.38
CA GLY A 160 -23.38 -5.04 0.99
C GLY A 160 -22.27 -5.04 2.06
N ASN A 161 -21.56 -6.15 2.25
CA ASN A 161 -20.44 -6.22 3.21
C ASN A 161 -19.15 -5.69 2.59
N ILE A 162 -18.29 -5.10 3.41
CA ILE A 162 -16.96 -4.66 2.97
C ILE A 162 -16.13 -5.86 2.52
N GLN A 163 -15.65 -5.85 1.27
CA GLN A 163 -14.92 -6.98 0.68
C GLN A 163 -13.53 -7.19 1.26
N ARG A 164 -12.92 -6.14 1.84
CA ARG A 164 -11.58 -6.15 2.44
C ARG A 164 -11.65 -5.83 3.93
N LYS A 165 -12.63 -6.44 4.62
CA LYS A 165 -12.98 -6.09 6.00
C LYS A 165 -11.87 -6.37 7.01
N HIS A 166 -10.92 -7.24 6.69
CA HIS A 166 -9.81 -7.58 7.59
C HIS A 166 -8.66 -6.58 7.50
N ILE A 167 -8.61 -5.76 6.45
CA ILE A 167 -7.68 -4.62 6.34
C ILE A 167 -8.31 -3.40 7.00
N GLN A 168 -7.92 -3.14 8.24
CA GLN A 168 -8.41 -2.04 9.05
C GLN A 168 -7.52 -0.79 8.93
N GLY A 169 -6.30 -0.94 8.42
CA GLY A 169 -5.46 0.20 8.06
C GLY A 169 -4.42 -0.17 7.01
N VAL A 170 -3.90 0.84 6.34
CA VAL A 170 -2.77 0.72 5.40
C VAL A 170 -1.67 1.63 5.88
N TRP A 171 -0.53 1.05 6.23
CA TRP A 171 0.69 1.79 6.52
C TRP A 171 1.52 1.88 5.24
N TYR A 172 1.48 3.04 4.60
CA TYR A 172 2.18 3.29 3.36
C TYR A 172 3.55 3.89 3.61
N ILE A 173 4.61 3.27 3.06
CA ILE A 173 5.98 3.77 3.15
C ILE A 173 6.52 3.93 1.74
N HIS A 174 6.82 5.16 1.36
CA HIS A 174 7.38 5.50 0.06
C HIS A 174 8.78 6.07 0.20
N GLU A 175 9.72 5.53 -0.58
CA GLU A 175 11.06 6.08 -0.70
C GLU A 175 11.44 6.31 -2.15
N TYR A 176 11.94 7.51 -2.43
CA TYR A 176 12.43 7.93 -3.73
C TYR A 176 13.69 8.78 -3.57
N LYS A 177 14.37 9.01 -4.70
CA LYS A 177 15.57 9.85 -4.74
C LYS A 177 15.32 11.01 -5.68
N GLU A 178 15.57 12.21 -5.20
CA GLU A 178 15.48 13.44 -5.98
C GLU A 178 16.79 14.22 -5.78
N ASN A 179 17.47 14.59 -6.87
CA ASN A 179 18.73 15.34 -6.81
C ASN A 179 19.79 14.73 -5.86
N ASN A 180 19.95 13.39 -5.91
CA ASN A 180 20.81 12.61 -5.01
C ASN A 180 20.46 12.65 -3.51
N LYS A 181 19.37 13.32 -3.13
CA LYS A 181 18.82 13.28 -1.78
C LYS A 181 17.77 12.17 -1.71
N ARG A 182 17.75 11.46 -0.58
CA ARG A 182 16.73 10.45 -0.30
C ARG A 182 15.56 11.15 0.39
N ASN A 183 14.38 10.97 -0.17
CA ASN A 183 13.13 11.42 0.42
C ASN A 183 12.34 10.19 0.88
N VAL A 184 11.71 10.30 2.04
CA VAL A 184 10.90 9.24 2.64
C VAL A 184 9.58 9.83 3.09
N PHE A 185 8.50 9.19 2.69
CA PHE A 185 7.17 9.47 3.17
C PHE A 185 6.61 8.24 3.86
N SER A 186 5.92 8.49 4.97
CA SER A 186 5.21 7.45 5.71
C SER A 186 3.84 8.00 6.07
N SER A 187 2.78 7.32 5.65
CA SER A 187 1.41 7.73 5.91
C SER A 187 0.54 6.55 6.36
N PHE A 188 -0.47 6.84 7.17
CA PHE A 188 -1.46 5.86 7.61
C PHE A 188 -2.81 6.17 6.99
N LEU A 189 -3.38 5.21 6.28
CA LEU A 189 -4.74 5.28 5.77
C LEU A 189 -5.62 4.39 6.63
N MET A 190 -6.65 4.99 7.24
CA MET A 190 -7.61 4.25 8.05
C MET A 190 -8.65 3.58 7.15
N GLY A 191 -8.86 2.28 7.33
CA GLY A 191 -9.88 1.52 6.61
C GLY A 191 -11.29 1.73 7.19
N PRO A 192 -12.35 1.39 6.44
CA PRO A 192 -13.74 1.60 6.87
C PRO A 192 -14.18 0.73 8.05
N THR A 193 -13.42 -0.34 8.36
CA THR A 193 -13.68 -1.25 9.49
C THR A 193 -12.75 -1.00 10.68
N ALA A 194 -11.97 0.07 10.64
CA ALA A 194 -11.05 0.44 11.71
C ALA A 194 -11.78 0.83 13.00
N ASN A 195 -11.23 0.43 14.15
CA ASN A 195 -11.52 1.12 15.39
C ASN A 195 -10.67 2.40 15.44
N ILE A 196 -11.33 3.55 15.35
CA ILE A 196 -10.68 4.87 15.26
C ILE A 196 -9.75 5.13 16.45
N GLU A 197 -10.15 4.76 17.66
CA GLU A 197 -9.37 5.05 18.88
C GLU A 197 -8.10 4.19 18.94
N SER A 198 -8.21 2.89 18.66
CA SER A 198 -7.07 1.98 18.60
C SER A 198 -6.10 2.35 17.48
N VAL A 199 -6.62 2.71 16.30
CA VAL A 199 -5.79 3.04 15.14
C VAL A 199 -5.09 4.39 15.29
N LYS A 200 -5.76 5.41 15.84
CA LYS A 200 -5.12 6.71 16.08
C LYS A 200 -3.99 6.63 17.12
N SER A 201 -4.20 5.86 18.18
CA SER A 201 -3.20 5.72 19.24
C SER A 201 -1.99 4.92 18.79
N LEU A 202 -2.20 3.77 18.12
CA LEU A 202 -1.13 2.85 17.76
C LEU A 202 -0.50 3.10 16.38
N GLY A 203 -1.24 3.68 15.43
CA GLY A 203 -0.71 4.00 14.10
C GLY A 203 0.44 4.99 14.14
N ASN A 204 0.40 5.98 15.06
CA ASN A 204 1.49 6.93 15.25
C ASN A 204 2.79 6.26 15.72
N PHE A 205 2.71 5.20 16.54
CA PHE A 205 3.91 4.49 16.99
C PHE A 205 4.62 3.80 15.84
N LEU A 206 3.89 3.14 14.91
CA LEU A 206 4.52 2.53 13.72
C LEU A 206 5.35 3.55 12.91
N HIS A 207 4.78 4.75 12.70
CA HIS A 207 5.50 5.83 12.02
C HIS A 207 6.76 6.25 12.76
N MET A 208 6.65 6.43 14.08
CA MET A 208 7.76 6.86 14.92
C MET A 208 8.87 5.80 14.99
N ASP A 209 8.52 4.51 15.10
CA ASP A 209 9.46 3.39 15.10
C ASP A 209 10.29 3.38 13.81
N TRP A 210 9.61 3.47 12.65
CA TRP A 210 10.28 3.50 11.36
C TRP A 210 11.17 4.72 11.16
N ILE A 211 10.71 5.90 11.57
CA ILE A 211 11.48 7.15 11.47
C ILE A 211 12.71 7.09 12.38
N SER A 212 12.55 6.58 13.60
CA SER A 212 13.62 6.43 14.59
C SER A 212 14.68 5.44 14.11
N TYR A 213 14.27 4.27 13.60
CA TYR A 213 15.16 3.26 13.05
C TYR A 213 16.06 3.81 11.93
N ASN A 214 15.52 4.73 11.11
CA ASN A 214 16.24 5.28 9.97
C ASN A 214 16.96 6.61 10.26
N GLY A 215 16.81 7.17 11.45
CA GLY A 215 17.38 8.47 11.81
C GLY A 215 16.83 9.64 10.98
N TYR A 216 15.57 9.56 10.54
CA TYR A 216 14.91 10.66 9.86
C TYR A 216 14.36 11.70 10.85
N ALA A 217 14.19 12.95 10.40
CA ALA A 217 13.49 13.95 11.19
C ALA A 217 11.97 13.75 11.06
N PHE A 218 11.26 13.73 12.18
CA PHE A 218 9.79 13.69 12.21
C PHE A 218 9.22 15.10 11.97
N ILE A 219 8.35 15.24 10.97
CA ILE A 219 7.50 16.42 10.82
C ILE A 219 6.05 15.95 11.02
N PRO A 220 5.44 16.17 12.20
CA PRO A 220 4.05 15.81 12.44
C PRO A 220 3.14 16.50 11.42
N SER A 221 2.16 15.76 10.90
CA SER A 221 1.14 16.26 9.96
C SER A 221 0.33 17.44 10.52
N ASP A 222 0.28 17.54 11.85
CA ASP A 222 -0.56 18.50 12.59
C ASP A 222 0.08 19.89 12.71
N LEU A 223 1.24 20.11 12.08
CA LEU A 223 1.95 21.39 12.02
C LEU A 223 1.75 22.15 10.69
N LYS A 224 0.73 21.79 9.91
CA LYS A 224 0.30 22.55 8.71
C LYS A 224 -1.01 23.28 8.94
#